data_AF-A0A3M0YDI9-F1
#
_entry.id   AF-A0A3M0YDI9-F1
#
_cell.length_a   1.000
_cell.length_b   1.000
_cell.length_c   1.000
_cell.angle_alpha   90.00
_cell.angle_beta   90.00
_cell.angle_gamma   90.00
#
_symmetry.space_group_name_H-M   'P 1'
#
loop_
_entity.id
_entity.type
_entity.pdbx_description
1 polymer ?
#
loop_
_entity_poly.entity_id
_entity_poly.type
_entity_poly.pdbx_seq_one_letter_code
_entity_poly.pdbx_strand_id
1 'polypeptide(L)'
;LIGVMPGHALLGAKFTATSMIGMIALAGIIVRNSILLVDFINQHVKEGMPFEEAVIRSGSVRAKPIVLTGLAAMLGAFFILDDPIFSGLAISLIFGIFASTLLTLVVIPVMYYAFRYRHPEKLR
;
A
#
# COMPACT_ATOMS: atom_id res chain seq x y z
N LEU A 1 4.57 -6.77 -7.99
CA LEU A 1 4.44 -8.15 -8.53
C LEU A 1 3.17 -8.86 -8.06
N ILE A 2 2.97 -9.03 -6.74
CA ILE A 2 1.88 -9.84 -6.16
C ILE A 2 0.47 -9.41 -6.60
N GLY A 3 0.20 -8.13 -6.88
CA GLY A 3 -1.06 -7.68 -7.48
C GLY A 3 -1.05 -7.60 -9.01
N VAL A 4 0.03 -7.06 -9.57
CA VAL A 4 0.10 -6.69 -11.00
C VAL A 4 0.09 -7.90 -11.94
N MET A 5 0.89 -8.93 -11.63
CA MET A 5 1.00 -10.11 -12.49
C MET A 5 -0.30 -10.93 -12.52
N PRO A 6 -0.94 -11.22 -11.37
CA PRO A 6 -2.26 -11.83 -11.38
C PRO A 6 -3.31 -10.99 -12.09
N GLY A 7 -3.28 -9.66 -11.95
CA GLY A 7 -4.22 -8.78 -12.66
C GLY A 7 -4.14 -8.88 -14.17
N HIS A 8 -2.93 -8.94 -14.73
CA HIS A 8 -2.73 -9.16 -16.17
C HIS A 8 -3.18 -10.55 -16.61
N ALA A 9 -2.87 -11.58 -15.79
CA ALA A 9 -3.28 -12.94 -16.08
C ALA A 9 -4.81 -13.12 -16.08
N LEU A 10 -5.51 -12.52 -15.12
CA LEU A 10 -6.98 -12.58 -15.00
C LEU A 10 -7.69 -11.87 -16.15
N LEU A 11 -7.15 -10.75 -16.64
CA LEU A 11 -7.71 -10.01 -17.77
C LEU A 11 -7.19 -10.47 -19.14
N GLY A 12 -6.32 -11.49 -19.19
CA GLY A 12 -5.71 -11.97 -20.43
C GLY A 12 -4.84 -10.91 -21.14
N ALA A 13 -4.41 -9.87 -20.43
CA ALA A 13 -3.67 -8.75 -20.99
C ALA A 13 -2.16 -9.01 -21.01
N LYS A 14 -1.50 -8.62 -22.10
CA LYS A 14 -0.04 -8.72 -22.19
C LYS A 14 0.61 -7.70 -21.26
N PHE A 15 1.73 -8.09 -20.64
CA PHE A 15 2.56 -7.14 -19.90
C PHE A 15 3.35 -6.28 -20.88
N THR A 16 3.07 -4.97 -20.91
CA THR A 16 3.64 -4.03 -21.89
C THR A 16 4.60 -3.02 -21.23
N ALA A 17 5.22 -2.16 -22.05
CA ALA A 17 6.01 -1.03 -21.56
C ALA A 17 5.17 -0.09 -20.67
N THR A 18 3.89 0.13 -20.99
CA THR A 18 3.00 0.95 -20.17
C THR A 18 2.67 0.26 -18.84
N SER A 19 2.59 -1.07 -18.80
CA SER A 19 2.51 -1.83 -17.54
C SER A 19 3.72 -1.62 -16.62
N MET A 20 4.94 -1.51 -17.18
CA MET A 20 6.15 -1.22 -16.40
C MET A 20 6.08 0.15 -15.73
N ILE A 21 5.61 1.17 -16.45
CA ILE A 21 5.41 2.53 -15.91
C ILE A 21 4.41 2.47 -14.75
N GLY A 22 3.28 1.76 -14.92
CA GLY A 22 2.29 1.56 -13.86
C GLY A 22 2.87 0.87 -12.62
N MET A 23 3.75 -0.12 -12.80
CA MET A 23 4.46 -0.77 -11.69
C MET A 23 5.38 0.18 -10.92
N ILE A 24 6.12 1.05 -11.63
CA ILE A 24 7.03 2.02 -11.00
C ILE A 24 6.22 3.04 -10.20
N ALA A 25 5.13 3.56 -10.78
CA ALA A 25 4.22 4.47 -10.09
C ALA A 25 3.63 3.83 -8.82
N LEU A 26 3.17 2.58 -8.92
CA LEU A 26 2.69 1.81 -7.77
C LEU A 26 3.75 1.68 -6.67
N ALA A 27 5.00 1.37 -7.03
CA ALA A 27 6.08 1.26 -6.05
C ALA A 27 6.26 2.58 -5.27
N GLY A 28 6.21 3.72 -5.96
CA GLY A 28 6.27 5.04 -5.33
C GLY A 28 5.13 5.28 -4.33
N ILE A 29 3.89 4.90 -4.68
CA ILE A 29 2.72 5.00 -3.80
C ILE A 29 2.92 4.16 -2.53
N ILE A 30 3.36 2.91 -2.69
CA ILE A 30 3.58 1.98 -1.57
C ILE A 30 4.66 2.50 -0.63
N VAL A 31 5.81 2.93 -1.19
CA VAL A 31 6.93 3.46 -0.40
C VAL A 31 6.48 4.70 0.38
N ARG A 32 5.79 5.64 -0.28
CA ARG A 32 5.27 6.84 0.37
C ARG A 32 4.32 6.52 1.52
N ASN A 33 3.39 5.59 1.30
CA ASN A 33 2.42 5.19 2.32
C ASN A 33 3.09 4.51 3.52
N SER A 34 4.12 3.71 3.28
CA SER A 34 4.87 2.99 4.32
C SER A 34 5.74 3.93 5.14
N ILE A 35 6.50 4.82 4.49
CA ILE A 35 7.33 5.82 5.18
C ILE A 35 6.46 6.67 6.09
N LEU A 36 5.34 7.18 5.58
CA LEU A 36 4.49 8.08 6.35
C LEU A 36 3.81 7.37 7.53
N LEU A 37 3.49 6.09 7.41
CA LEU A 37 2.97 5.33 8.56
C LEU A 37 4.04 5.12 9.64
N VAL A 38 5.27 4.74 9.24
CA VAL A 38 6.40 4.57 10.18
C VAL A 38 6.77 5.88 10.86
N ASP A 39 6.77 6.98 10.11
CA ASP A 39 7.07 8.31 10.64
C ASP A 39 6.05 8.75 11.70
N PHE A 40 4.76 8.53 11.44
CA PHE A 40 3.70 8.77 12.43
C PHE A 40 3.88 7.92 13.69
N ILE A 41 4.25 6.64 13.56
CA ILE A 41 4.51 5.77 14.72
C ILE A 41 5.67 6.32 15.54
N ASN A 42 6.79 6.66 14.89
CA ASN A 42 7.96 7.22 15.55
C ASN A 42 7.65 8.54 16.25
N GLN A 43 6.80 9.38 15.64
CA GLN A 43 6.36 10.63 16.23
C GLN A 43 5.55 10.40 17.51
N HIS A 44 4.54 9.54 17.48
CA HIS A 44 3.74 9.23 18.68
C HIS A 44 4.59 8.61 19.80
N VAL A 45 5.57 7.75 19.45
CA VAL A 45 6.51 7.18 20.43
C VAL A 45 7.39 8.28 21.06
N LYS A 46 7.88 9.24 20.26
CA LYS A 46 8.64 10.40 20.78
C LYS A 46 7.80 11.30 21.68
N GLU A 47 6.50 11.37 21.46
CA GLU A 47 5.53 12.08 22.31
C GLU A 47 5.20 11.31 23.61
N GLY A 48 5.83 10.15 23.85
CA GLY A 48 5.68 9.36 25.06
C GLY A 48 4.55 8.34 25.01
N MET A 49 3.91 8.15 23.84
CA MET A 49 2.85 7.15 23.68
C MET A 49 3.43 5.73 23.75
N PRO A 50 2.79 4.80 24.47
CA PRO A 50 3.17 3.39 24.43
C PRO A 50 3.20 2.88 22.98
N PHE A 51 4.26 2.17 22.62
CA PHE A 51 4.49 1.71 21.24
C PHE A 51 3.28 1.01 20.61
N GLU A 52 2.58 0.17 21.38
CA GLU A 52 1.39 -0.54 20.92
C GLU A 52 0.24 0.41 20.56
N GLU A 53 -0.01 1.43 21.39
CA GLU A 53 -1.01 2.45 21.13
C GLU A 53 -0.61 3.34 19.96
N ALA A 54 0.68 3.70 19.85
CA ALA A 54 1.23 4.48 18.75
C ALA A 54 0.99 3.81 17.39
N VAL A 55 1.11 2.49 17.33
CA VAL A 55 0.87 1.70 16.12
C VAL A 55 -0.60 1.68 15.74
N ILE A 56 -1.47 1.37 16.70
CA ILE A 56 -2.91 1.28 16.47
C ILE A 56 -3.45 2.65 16.03
N ARG A 57 -3.05 3.72 16.73
CA ARG A 57 -3.49 5.08 16.43
C ARG A 57 -2.96 5.55 15.09
N SER A 58 -1.67 5.36 14.81
CA SER A 58 -1.08 5.74 13.52
C SER A 58 -1.70 4.94 12.37
N GLY A 59 -1.92 3.64 12.55
CA GLY A 59 -2.59 2.79 11.57
C GLY A 59 -4.00 3.29 11.24
N SER A 60 -4.80 3.58 12.27
CA SER A 60 -6.17 4.09 12.12
C SER A 60 -6.22 5.43 11.38
N VAL A 61 -5.36 6.38 11.76
CA VAL A 61 -5.29 7.72 11.14
C VAL A 61 -4.85 7.64 9.67
N ARG A 62 -3.94 6.73 9.35
CA ARG A 62 -3.38 6.58 8.00
C ARG A 62 -4.25 5.73 7.07
N ALA A 63 -5.05 4.83 7.60
CA ALA A 63 -5.88 3.91 6.81
C ALA A 63 -6.82 4.66 5.85
N LYS A 64 -7.56 5.65 6.35
CA LYS A 64 -8.51 6.42 5.54
C LYS A 64 -7.81 7.20 4.39
N PRO A 65 -6.74 7.98 4.63
CA PRO A 65 -5.95 8.60 3.57
C PRO A 65 -5.36 7.64 2.53
N ILE A 66 -4.86 6.47 2.97
CA ILE A 66 -4.29 5.45 2.09
C ILE A 66 -5.37 4.89 1.15
N VAL A 67 -6.54 4.55 1.69
CA VAL A 67 -7.69 4.05 0.92
C VAL A 67 -8.17 5.10 -0.07
N LEU A 68 -8.34 6.36 0.35
CA LEU A 68 -8.80 7.44 -0.53
C LEU A 68 -7.83 7.66 -1.70
N THR A 69 -6.53 7.66 -1.44
CA THR A 69 -5.50 7.81 -2.48
C THR A 69 -5.56 6.64 -3.47
N GLY A 70 -5.67 5.42 -2.94
CA GLY A 70 -5.80 4.22 -3.77
C GLY A 70 -7.05 4.25 -4.65
N LEU A 71 -8.21 4.59 -4.08
CA LEU A 71 -9.47 4.70 -4.80
C LEU A 71 -9.40 5.75 -5.91
N ALA A 72 -8.86 6.94 -5.63
CA ALA A 72 -8.73 7.99 -6.64
C ALA A 72 -7.88 7.54 -7.84
N ALA A 73 -6.73 6.88 -7.57
CA ALA A 73 -5.86 6.36 -8.62
C ALA A 73 -6.51 5.19 -9.39
N MET A 74 -7.23 4.30 -8.71
CA MET A 74 -7.95 3.20 -9.37
C MET A 74 -9.09 3.72 -10.26
N LEU A 75 -9.82 4.75 -9.83
CA LEU A 75 -10.85 5.40 -10.64
C LEU A 75 -10.24 6.06 -11.89
N GLY A 76 -9.13 6.78 -11.73
CA GLY A 76 -8.40 7.34 -12.87
C GLY A 76 -7.94 6.26 -13.86
N ALA A 77 -7.39 5.16 -13.34
CA ALA A 77 -6.99 4.00 -14.13
C ALA A 77 -8.18 3.31 -14.82
N PHE A 78 -9.36 3.29 -14.21
CA PHE A 78 -10.57 2.72 -14.79
C PHE A 78 -10.98 3.44 -16.08
N PHE A 79 -10.88 4.78 -16.12
CA PHE A 79 -11.22 5.56 -17.34
C PHE A 79 -10.28 5.32 -18.53
N ILE A 80 -9.04 4.93 -18.27
CA ILE A 80 -8.02 4.67 -19.31
C ILE A 80 -7.88 3.17 -19.65
N LEU A 81 -8.74 2.32 -19.07
CA LEU A 81 -8.68 0.88 -19.26
C LEU A 81 -9.00 0.47 -20.70
N ASP A 82 -9.94 1.16 -21.33
CA ASP A 82 -10.39 0.90 -22.71
C ASP A 82 -9.40 1.41 -23.77
N ASP A 83 -8.37 2.16 -23.38
CA ASP A 83 -7.34 2.65 -24.30
C ASP A 83 -6.33 1.55 -24.65
N PRO A 84 -6.13 1.19 -25.94
CA PRO A 84 -5.20 0.14 -26.34
C PRO A 84 -3.74 0.38 -25.93
N ILE A 85 -3.32 1.63 -25.80
CA ILE A 85 -1.95 2.03 -25.46
C ILE A 85 -1.76 1.97 -23.93
N PHE A 86 -2.73 2.47 -23.17
CA PHE A 86 -2.62 2.64 -21.72
C PHE A 86 -3.27 1.52 -20.89
N SER A 87 -3.97 0.58 -21.51
CA SER A 87 -4.60 -0.58 -20.84
C SER A 87 -3.65 -1.32 -19.89
N GLY A 88 -2.40 -1.58 -20.31
CA GLY A 88 -1.39 -2.22 -19.44
C GLY A 88 -1.04 -1.42 -18.18
N LEU A 89 -0.97 -0.09 -18.29
CA LEU A 89 -0.78 0.81 -17.14
C LEU A 89 -2.00 0.79 -16.22
N ALA A 90 -3.21 0.85 -16.80
CA ALA A 90 -4.47 0.82 -16.08
C ALA A 90 -4.60 -0.45 -15.21
N ILE A 91 -4.38 -1.62 -15.82
CA ILE A 91 -4.44 -2.91 -15.14
C ILE A 91 -3.39 -2.99 -14.02
N SER A 92 -2.18 -2.51 -14.28
CA SER A 92 -1.10 -2.48 -13.28
C SER A 92 -1.48 -1.64 -12.06
N LEU A 93 -2.08 -0.48 -12.28
CA LEU A 93 -2.50 0.40 -11.19
C LEU A 93 -3.69 -0.19 -10.44
N ILE A 94 -4.74 -0.66 -11.12
CA ILE A 94 -5.95 -1.17 -10.45
C ILE A 94 -5.61 -2.35 -9.54
N PHE A 95 -5.06 -3.42 -10.11
CA PHE A 95 -4.77 -4.64 -9.35
C PHE A 95 -3.59 -4.46 -8.40
N GLY A 96 -2.60 -3.67 -8.81
CA GLY A 96 -1.45 -3.36 -7.99
C GLY A 96 -1.82 -2.60 -6.73
N ILE A 97 -2.60 -1.52 -6.88
CA ILE A 97 -3.07 -0.71 -5.76
C ILE A 97 -3.97 -1.54 -4.86
N PHE A 98 -4.96 -2.23 -5.43
CA PHE A 98 -5.89 -3.05 -4.66
C PHE A 98 -5.15 -4.06 -3.77
N ALA A 99 -4.26 -4.88 -4.36
CA ALA A 99 -3.48 -5.85 -3.60
C ALA A 99 -2.55 -5.18 -2.58
N SER A 100 -1.88 -4.09 -2.97
CA SER A 100 -0.94 -3.40 -2.08
C SER A 100 -1.60 -2.73 -0.90
N THR A 101 -2.78 -2.11 -1.07
CA THR A 101 -3.53 -1.49 0.02
C THR A 101 -3.99 -2.54 1.01
N LEU A 102 -4.48 -3.69 0.53
CA LEU A 102 -4.83 -4.82 1.39
C LEU A 102 -3.62 -5.32 2.18
N LEU A 103 -2.50 -5.54 1.49
CA LEU A 103 -1.25 -5.97 2.10
C LEU A 103 -0.73 -4.95 3.12
N THR A 104 -0.67 -3.66 2.80
CA THR A 104 -0.16 -2.63 3.71
C THR A 104 -1.02 -2.51 4.97
N LEU A 105 -2.35 -2.55 4.84
CA LEU A 105 -3.26 -2.43 5.98
C LEU A 105 -3.32 -3.69 6.85
N VAL A 106 -2.99 -4.87 6.33
CA VAL A 106 -2.97 -6.12 7.10
C VAL A 106 -1.57 -6.44 7.62
N VAL A 107 -0.56 -6.39 6.75
CA VAL A 107 0.82 -6.80 7.06
C VAL A 107 1.45 -5.87 8.09
N ILE A 108 1.25 -4.55 8.00
CA ILE A 108 1.93 -3.63 8.93
C ILE A 108 1.41 -3.80 10.38
N PRO A 109 0.09 -3.82 10.65
CA PRO A 109 -0.41 -4.07 12.00
C PRO A 109 0.01 -5.44 12.53
N VAL A 110 -0.05 -6.49 11.70
CA VAL A 110 0.35 -7.85 12.11
C VAL A 110 1.85 -7.93 12.42
N MET A 111 2.70 -7.32 11.60
CA MET A 111 4.15 -7.27 11.82
C MET A 111 4.49 -6.54 13.13
N TYR A 112 3.81 -5.44 13.42
CA TYR A 112 4.03 -4.71 14.67
C TYR A 112 3.55 -5.48 15.91
N TYR A 113 2.40 -6.14 15.83
CA TYR A 113 1.92 -7.01 16.90
C TYR A 113 2.87 -8.20 17.12
N ALA A 114 3.37 -8.82 16.05
CA ALA A 114 4.36 -9.90 16.14
C ALA A 114 5.69 -9.41 16.74
N PHE A 115 6.11 -8.17 16.46
CA PHE A 115 7.30 -7.58 17.05
C PHE A 115 7.15 -7.34 18.56
N ARG A 116 5.96 -6.90 19.00
CA ARG A 116 5.58 -6.78 20.43
C ARG A 116 5.68 -8.14 21.13
N TYR A 117 5.20 -9.20 20.49
CA TYR A 117 5.19 -10.55 21.06
C TYR A 117 6.59 -11.16 21.22
N ARG A 118 7.55 -10.78 20.36
CA ARG A 118 8.93 -11.29 20.42
C ARG A 118 9.87 -10.52 21.36
N HIS A 119 9.54 -9.30 21.76
CA HIS A 119 10.42 -8.46 22.60
C HIS A 119 9.66 -7.70 23.70
N PRO A 120 9.09 -8.38 24.71
CA PRO A 120 8.45 -7.73 25.86
C PRO A 120 9.43 -6.93 26.74
N GLU A 121 10.75 -7.17 26.62
CA GLU A 121 11.78 -6.78 27.60
C GLU A 121 12.51 -5.45 27.28
N LYS A 122 12.49 -4.93 26.04
CA LYS A 122 13.45 -3.90 25.58
C LYS A 122 12.96 -2.44 25.61
N LEU A 123 11.81 -2.16 26.20
CA LEU A 123 11.20 -0.82 26.23
C LEU A 123 10.66 -0.44 27.63
N ARG A 124 11.33 -0.92 28.67
CA ARG A 124 11.21 -0.36 30.02
C ARG A 124 12.37 0.58 30.30
#